data_AF-A0A8I1IQQ1-F1
#
_entry.id   AF-A0A8I1IQQ1-F1
#
_cell.length_a   1.000
_cell.length_b   1.000
_cell.length_c   1.000
_cell.angle_alpha   90.00
_cell.angle_beta   90.00
_cell.angle_gamma   90.00
#
_symmetry.space_group_name_H-M   'P 1'
#
loop_
_entity.id
_entity.type
_entity.pdbx_description
1 polymer ?
#
loop_
_entity_poly.entity_id
_entity_poly.type
_entity_poly.pdbx_seq_one_letter_code
_entity_poly.pdbx_strand_id
1 'polypeptide(L)'
;MLDDATPLPDDPRDLKDLVARLAEELKHRDLRIAKLEHELAGHRRHRFGSSSESLDQLQLRLEDEEIAAAKDDTPAPASKNEPKAEPKRKPLPADLPRNETVLPPGEACGRCGGKLKVLGEDVTEELEYSKRPV
;
A
#
# COMPACT_ATOMS: atom_id res chain seq x y z
N MET A 1 9.00 -37.53 27.82
CA MET A 1 8.50 -37.73 29.18
C MET A 1 9.39 -36.87 30.06
N LEU A 2 8.87 -35.79 30.62
CA LEU A 2 9.64 -34.93 31.51
C LEU A 2 9.68 -35.66 32.85
N ASP A 3 10.88 -36.00 33.32
CA ASP A 3 11.07 -36.65 34.61
C ASP A 3 10.63 -35.69 35.72
N ASP A 4 9.52 -36.03 36.36
CA ASP A 4 8.97 -35.29 37.48
C ASP A 4 9.78 -35.58 38.76
N ALA A 5 10.00 -34.51 39.51
CA ALA A 5 10.48 -34.44 40.89
C ALA A 5 11.99 -34.61 41.13
N THR A 6 12.75 -33.60 40.71
CA THR A 6 13.77 -33.09 41.65
C THR A 6 13.04 -32.47 42.84
N PRO A 7 13.31 -32.88 44.08
CA PRO A 7 12.66 -32.30 45.25
C PRO A 7 13.00 -30.81 45.32
N LEU A 8 11.97 -29.98 45.51
CA LEU A 8 12.15 -28.54 45.63
C LEU A 8 12.92 -28.22 46.93
N PRO A 9 13.81 -27.22 46.91
CA PRO A 9 14.41 -26.70 48.13
C PRO A 9 13.34 -26.13 49.06
N ASP A 10 13.44 -26.39 50.36
CA ASP A 10 12.50 -25.84 51.37
C ASP A 10 12.86 -24.40 51.80
N ASP A 11 14.10 -23.95 51.56
CA ASP A 11 14.52 -22.61 51.93
C ASP A 11 13.97 -21.55 50.95
N PRO A 12 13.34 -20.46 51.45
CA PRO A 12 12.76 -19.43 50.59
C PRO A 12 13.79 -18.64 49.76
N ARG A 13 15.09 -18.67 50.10
CA ARG A 13 16.13 -18.04 49.25
C ARG A 13 16.46 -18.93 48.08
N ASP A 14 16.68 -20.22 48.34
CA ASP A 14 16.96 -21.23 47.31
C ASP A 14 15.83 -21.33 46.28
N LEU A 15 14.57 -21.21 46.74
CA LEU A 15 13.39 -21.15 45.85
C LEU A 15 13.39 -19.91 44.95
N LYS A 16 13.74 -18.73 45.48
CA LYS A 16 13.79 -17.50 44.69
C LYS A 16 14.88 -17.58 43.62
N ASP A 17 16.04 -18.15 43.96
CA ASP A 17 17.15 -18.33 43.03
C ASP A 17 16.82 -19.38 41.95
N LEU A 18 16.07 -20.42 42.29
CA LEU A 18 15.55 -21.37 41.31
C LEU A 18 14.55 -20.72 40.36
N VAL A 19 13.58 -19.95 40.88
CA VAL A 19 12.60 -19.23 40.07
C VAL A 19 13.27 -18.23 39.14
N ALA A 20 14.28 -17.50 39.62
CA ALA A 20 15.04 -16.57 38.79
C ALA A 20 15.74 -17.29 37.62
N ARG A 21 16.38 -18.44 37.88
CA ARG A 21 17.02 -19.25 36.84
C ARG A 21 16.03 -19.79 35.81
N LEU A 22 14.89 -20.31 36.27
CA LEU A 22 13.84 -20.80 35.38
C LEU A 22 13.24 -19.66 34.54
N ALA A 23 13.08 -18.47 35.10
CA ALA A 23 12.61 -17.30 34.36
C ALA A 23 13.59 -16.89 33.25
N GLU A 24 14.90 -16.94 33.51
CA GLU A 24 15.91 -16.69 32.47
C GLU A 24 15.92 -17.79 31.41
N GLU A 25 15.74 -19.06 31.80
CA GLU A 25 15.64 -20.16 30.84
C GLU A 25 14.40 -20.04 29.94
N LEU A 26 13.24 -19.66 30.52
CA LEU A 26 12.03 -19.38 29.75
C LEU A 26 12.26 -18.27 28.74
N LYS A 27 12.85 -17.14 29.14
CA LYS A 27 13.20 -16.04 28.21
C LYS A 27 14.09 -16.52 27.07
N HIS A 28 15.12 -17.31 27.38
CA HIS A 28 16.02 -17.86 26.36
C HIS A 28 15.27 -18.78 25.38
N ARG A 29 14.35 -19.61 25.88
CA ARG A 29 13.51 -20.48 25.05
C ARG A 29 12.54 -19.68 24.19
N ASP A 30 11.91 -18.64 24.73
CA ASP A 30 10.99 -17.77 23.98
C ASP A 30 11.72 -17.08 22.82
N LEU A 31 12.93 -16.56 23.07
CA LEU A 31 13.76 -15.97 22.00
C LEU A 31 14.13 -17.01 20.94
N ARG A 32 14.41 -18.26 21.35
CA ARG A 32 14.72 -19.35 20.42
C ARG A 32 13.49 -19.70 19.56
N ILE A 33 12.31 -19.76 20.17
CA ILE A 33 11.04 -20.01 19.46
C ILE A 33 10.77 -18.89 18.46
N ALA A 34 10.83 -17.63 18.89
CA ALA A 34 10.62 -16.48 18.02
C ALA A 34 11.58 -16.46 16.82
N LYS A 35 12.86 -16.81 17.04
CA LYS A 35 13.84 -16.97 15.96
C LYS A 35 13.43 -18.07 14.97
N LEU A 36 13.08 -19.26 15.47
CA LEU A 36 12.71 -20.39 14.61
C LEU A 36 11.42 -20.12 13.84
N GLU A 37 10.44 -19.45 14.45
CA GLU A 37 9.21 -19.03 13.78
C GLU A 37 9.49 -18.04 12.65
N HIS A 38 10.41 -17.09 12.87
CA HIS A 38 10.83 -16.15 11.83
C HIS A 38 11.50 -16.87 10.65
N GLU A 39 12.44 -17.77 10.92
CA GLU A 39 13.11 -18.60 9.90
C GLU A 39 12.09 -19.46 9.12
N LEU A 40 11.15 -20.09 9.83
CA LEU A 40 10.08 -20.89 9.21
C LEU A 40 9.19 -20.04 8.30
N ALA A 41 8.79 -18.85 8.74
CA ALA A 41 8.00 -17.92 7.94
C ALA A 41 8.77 -17.48 6.68
N GLY A 42 10.07 -17.21 6.80
CA GLY A 42 10.97 -16.94 5.68
C GLY A 42 10.99 -18.11 4.67
N HIS A 43 11.23 -19.33 5.15
CA HIS A 43 11.24 -20.52 4.30
C HIS A 43 9.90 -20.78 3.60
N ARG A 44 8.78 -20.60 4.31
CA ARG A 44 7.43 -20.75 3.73
C ARG A 44 7.19 -19.73 2.63
N ARG A 45 7.55 -18.45 2.85
CA ARG A 45 7.44 -17.41 1.81
C ARG A 45 8.34 -17.73 0.60
N HIS A 46 9.58 -18.16 0.81
CA HIS A 46 10.45 -18.51 -0.32
C HIS A 46 9.93 -19.71 -1.12
N ARG A 47 9.37 -20.73 -0.46
CA ARG A 47 8.94 -21.97 -1.13
C ARG A 47 7.55 -21.86 -1.76
N PHE A 48 6.64 -21.13 -1.12
CA PHE A 48 5.23 -21.07 -1.52
C PHE A 48 4.76 -19.68 -1.97
N GLY A 49 5.53 -18.61 -1.70
CA GLY A 49 5.15 -17.24 -2.05
C GLY A 49 5.04 -17.02 -3.56
N SER A 50 5.98 -17.55 -4.35
CA SER A 50 5.89 -17.49 -5.82
C SER A 50 4.70 -18.31 -6.36
N SER A 51 4.31 -19.39 -5.67
CA SER A 51 3.15 -20.19 -6.05
C SER A 51 1.84 -19.44 -5.79
N SER A 52 1.72 -18.71 -4.67
CA SER A 52 0.56 -17.84 -4.43
C SER A 52 0.50 -16.68 -5.41
N GLU A 53 1.63 -16.03 -5.72
CA GLU A 53 1.68 -14.94 -6.71
C GLU A 53 1.32 -15.42 -8.12
N SER A 54 1.74 -16.64 -8.50
CA SER A 54 1.40 -17.22 -9.80
C SER A 54 -0.10 -17.48 -9.96
N LEU A 55 -0.78 -17.91 -8.90
CA LEU A 55 -2.23 -18.13 -8.91
C LEU A 55 -2.99 -16.80 -9.03
N ASP A 56 -2.59 -15.79 -8.25
CA ASP A 56 -3.18 -14.44 -8.35
C ASP A 56 -2.98 -13.87 -9.76
N GLN A 57 -1.81 -14.06 -10.36
CA GLN A 57 -1.52 -13.59 -11.72
C GLN A 57 -2.34 -14.33 -12.79
N LEU A 58 -2.61 -15.62 -12.60
CA LEU A 58 -3.51 -16.40 -13.46
C LEU A 58 -4.95 -15.89 -13.37
N GLN A 59 -5.42 -15.58 -12.16
CA GLN A 59 -6.76 -15.06 -11.93
C GLN A 59 -6.94 -13.67 -12.57
N LEU A 60 -5.97 -12.76 -12.40
CA LEU A 60 -5.94 -11.46 -13.07
C LEU A 60 -6.02 -11.58 -14.60
N ARG A 61 -5.29 -12.53 -15.20
CA ARG A 61 -5.34 -12.76 -16.66
C ARG A 61 -6.69 -13.26 -17.14
N LEU A 62 -7.34 -14.15 -16.37
CA LEU A 62 -8.69 -14.62 -16.66
C LEU A 62 -9.70 -13.47 -16.62
N GLU A 63 -9.62 -12.62 -15.60
CA GLU A 63 -10.47 -11.42 -15.50
C GLU A 63 -10.27 -10.48 -16.71
N ASP A 64 -9.02 -10.24 -17.13
CA ASP A 64 -8.71 -9.45 -18.32
C ASP A 64 -9.31 -10.05 -19.60
N GLU A 65 -9.25 -11.38 -19.77
CA GLU A 65 -9.84 -12.10 -20.90
C GLU A 65 -11.37 -12.00 -20.91
N GLU A 66 -12.03 -12.17 -19.76
CA GLU A 66 -13.48 -12.00 -19.61
C GLU A 66 -13.94 -10.57 -19.95
N ILE A 67 -13.19 -9.57 -19.48
CA ILE A 67 -13.45 -8.16 -19.80
C ILE A 67 -13.25 -7.89 -21.29
N ALA A 68 -12.24 -8.51 -21.92
CA ALA A 68 -12.00 -8.37 -23.36
C ALA A 68 -13.15 -8.98 -24.18
N ALA A 69 -13.58 -10.20 -23.84
CA ALA A 69 -14.70 -10.87 -24.49
C ALA A 69 -16.01 -10.05 -24.38
N ALA A 70 -16.29 -9.49 -23.19
CA ALA A 70 -17.49 -8.66 -22.98
C ALA A 70 -17.49 -7.35 -23.81
N LYS A 71 -16.32 -6.83 -24.21
CA LYS A 71 -16.23 -5.65 -25.09
C LYS A 71 -16.60 -5.99 -26.53
N ASP A 72 -16.23 -7.17 -27.01
CA ASP A 72 -16.52 -7.60 -28.40
C ASP A 72 -18.01 -7.87 -28.64
N ASP A 73 -18.76 -8.26 -27.60
CA ASP A 73 -20.22 -8.47 -27.66
C ASP A 73 -21.05 -7.18 -27.58
N THR A 74 -20.43 -6.01 -27.40
CA THR A 74 -21.13 -4.73 -27.48
C THR A 74 -21.12 -4.19 -28.92
N PRO A 75 -22.28 -4.09 -29.61
CA PRO A 75 -22.32 -3.53 -30.95
C PRO A 75 -21.93 -2.04 -30.91
N ALA A 76 -20.74 -1.73 -31.41
CA ALA A 76 -20.30 -0.35 -31.60
C ALA A 76 -21.17 0.34 -32.67
N PRO A 77 -21.65 1.58 -32.43
CA PRO A 77 -22.28 2.35 -33.50
C PRO A 77 -21.24 2.60 -34.59
N ALA A 78 -21.59 2.28 -35.84
CA ALA A 78 -20.70 2.41 -36.99
C ALA A 78 -20.26 3.87 -37.20
N SER A 79 -19.10 4.25 -36.66
CA SER A 79 -18.44 5.52 -36.98
C SER A 79 -17.24 5.27 -37.89
N LYS A 80 -17.24 5.96 -39.02
CA LYS A 80 -16.21 5.91 -40.07
C LYS A 80 -14.81 6.09 -39.47
N ASN A 81 -13.89 5.21 -39.88
CA ASN A 81 -12.47 5.23 -39.52
C ASN A 81 -11.75 6.44 -40.15
N GLU A 82 -11.89 7.62 -39.56
CA GLU A 82 -10.84 8.64 -39.66
C GLU A 82 -9.74 8.30 -38.63
N PRO A 83 -8.44 8.52 -38.93
CA PRO A 83 -7.38 8.32 -37.96
C PRO A 83 -7.68 9.20 -36.75
N LYS A 84 -8.03 8.56 -35.64
CA LYS A 84 -8.40 9.23 -34.39
C LYS A 84 -7.18 9.99 -33.90
N ALA A 85 -7.14 11.29 -34.17
CA ALA A 85 -6.12 12.17 -33.64
C ALA A 85 -6.06 11.98 -32.13
N GLU A 86 -4.84 11.89 -31.58
CA GLU A 86 -4.65 11.85 -30.13
C GLU A 86 -5.47 12.97 -29.50
N PRO A 87 -6.25 12.68 -28.44
CA PRO A 87 -7.02 13.69 -27.75
C PRO A 87 -6.07 14.68 -27.08
N LYS A 88 -5.68 15.72 -27.81
CA LYS A 88 -5.01 16.89 -27.24
C LYS A 88 -6.04 17.61 -26.40
N ARG A 89 -5.73 17.86 -25.13
CA ARG A 89 -6.53 18.73 -24.26
C ARG A 89 -6.58 20.10 -24.93
N LYS A 90 -7.70 20.44 -25.54
CA LYS A 90 -7.94 21.81 -25.99
C LYS A 90 -8.18 22.65 -24.74
N PRO A 91 -7.58 23.85 -24.62
CA PRO A 91 -7.89 24.76 -23.52
C PRO A 91 -9.39 25.07 -23.53
N LEU A 92 -9.94 25.40 -22.36
CA LEU A 92 -11.33 25.83 -22.27
C LEU A 92 -11.54 27.11 -23.09
N PRO A 93 -12.71 27.28 -23.75
CA PRO A 93 -13.03 28.50 -24.48
C PRO A 93 -12.78 29.78 -23.68
N ALA A 94 -12.31 30.84 -24.36
CA ALA A 94 -12.04 32.13 -23.75
C ALA A 94 -13.31 32.85 -23.24
N ASP A 95 -14.46 32.53 -23.83
CA ASP A 95 -15.75 33.16 -23.51
C ASP A 95 -16.41 32.63 -22.23
N LEU A 96 -15.87 31.55 -21.64
CA LEU A 96 -16.36 31.04 -20.37
C LEU A 96 -15.93 31.96 -19.22
N PRO A 97 -16.80 32.22 -18.23
CA PRO A 97 -16.40 32.96 -17.04
C PRO A 97 -15.29 32.20 -16.30
N ARG A 98 -14.16 32.87 -16.05
CA ARG A 98 -13.00 32.31 -15.36
C ARG A 98 -12.95 32.76 -13.91
N ASN A 99 -12.65 31.84 -13.01
CA ASN A 99 -12.31 32.13 -11.62
C ASN A 99 -10.88 31.66 -11.37
N GLU A 100 -9.97 32.59 -11.06
CA GLU A 100 -8.55 32.31 -10.86
C GLU A 100 -8.27 32.18 -9.35
N THR A 101 -7.74 31.03 -8.93
CA THR A 101 -7.27 30.81 -7.56
C THR A 101 -5.79 30.45 -7.58
N VAL A 102 -4.95 31.33 -7.03
CA VAL A 102 -3.52 31.09 -6.89
C VAL A 102 -3.26 30.35 -5.58
N LEU A 103 -2.55 29.22 -5.64
CA LEU A 103 -2.16 28.43 -4.47
C LEU A 103 -0.67 28.69 -4.15
N PRO A 104 -0.33 29.65 -3.28
CA PRO A 104 1.06 29.93 -2.94
C PRO A 104 1.64 28.85 -2.01
N PRO A 105 2.93 28.48 -2.15
CA PRO A 105 3.60 27.56 -1.23
C PRO A 105 3.94 28.18 0.15
N GLY A 106 3.60 29.46 0.37
CA GLY A 106 3.95 30.24 1.57
C GLY A 106 5.17 31.15 1.36
N GLU A 107 5.55 31.93 2.38
CA GLU A 107 6.70 32.86 2.31
C GLU A 107 8.04 32.20 2.66
N ALA A 108 8.01 31.11 3.43
CA ALA A 108 9.18 30.43 3.95
C ALA A 108 9.02 28.91 3.93
N CYS A 109 10.15 28.19 3.85
CA CYS A 109 10.17 26.74 3.92
C CYS A 109 9.74 26.25 5.31
N GLY A 110 8.67 25.45 5.40
CA GLY A 110 8.18 24.88 6.65
C GLY A 110 9.15 23.96 7.39
N ARG A 111 10.28 23.58 6.76
CA ARG A 111 11.31 22.72 7.37
C ARG A 111 12.55 23.46 7.87
N CYS A 112 12.98 24.52 7.17
CA CYS A 112 14.23 25.23 7.49
C CYS A 112 14.08 26.75 7.67
N GLY A 113 12.89 27.32 7.44
CA GLY A 113 12.63 28.76 7.58
C GLY A 113 13.29 29.64 6.50
N GLY A 114 13.93 29.05 5.49
CA GLY A 114 14.54 29.80 4.39
C GLY A 114 13.51 30.47 3.49
N LYS A 115 13.89 31.59 2.86
CA LYS A 115 13.06 32.31 1.88
C LYS A 115 12.87 31.48 0.60
N LEU A 116 11.64 31.41 0.10
CA LEU A 116 11.32 30.72 -1.14
C LEU A 116 11.55 31.63 -2.37
N LYS A 117 11.90 31.03 -3.51
CA LYS A 117 12.01 31.70 -4.81
C LYS A 117 11.21 30.91 -5.85
N VAL A 118 10.55 31.62 -6.77
CA VAL A 118 9.75 31.03 -7.85
C VAL A 118 10.68 30.33 -8.85
N LEU A 119 10.41 29.06 -9.14
CA LEU A 119 11.12 28.24 -10.13
C LEU A 119 10.26 27.94 -11.36
N GLY A 120 8.95 27.79 -11.17
CA GLY A 120 7.96 27.50 -12.22
C GLY A 120 6.55 27.56 -11.64
N GLU A 121 5.57 27.49 -12.53
CA GLU A 121 4.15 27.45 -12.20
C GLU A 121 3.49 26.28 -12.93
N ASP A 122 2.58 25.59 -12.26
CA ASP A 122 1.71 24.59 -12.85
C ASP A 122 0.28 25.15 -12.87
N VAL A 123 -0.37 25.11 -14.03
CA VAL A 123 -1.72 25.66 -14.23
C VAL A 123 -2.67 24.54 -14.63
N THR A 124 -3.79 24.43 -13.91
CA THR A 124 -4.88 23.49 -14.19
C THR A 124 -6.18 24.24 -14.41
N GLU A 125 -6.86 23.97 -15.52
CA GLU A 125 -8.20 24.50 -15.81
C GLU A 125 -9.28 23.46 -15.41
N GLU A 126 -10.25 23.86 -14.59
CA GLU A 126 -11.39 23.03 -14.19
C GLU A 126 -12.71 23.69 -14.65
N LEU A 127 -13.66 22.89 -15.15
CA LEU A 127 -14.97 23.36 -15.62
C LEU A 127 -16.06 22.98 -14.62
N GLU A 128 -16.66 23.98 -13.97
CA GLU A 128 -17.78 23.77 -13.05
C GLU A 128 -19.13 23.87 -13.80
N TYR A 129 -19.96 22.83 -13.69
CA TYR A 129 -21.30 22.81 -14.27
C TYR A 129 -22.34 23.31 -13.26
N SER A 130 -22.80 24.55 -13.42
CA SER A 130 -23.97 25.03 -12.68
C SER A 130 -25.26 24.65 -13.42
N LYS A 131 -26.23 24.10 -12.69
CA LYS A 131 -27.58 23.90 -13.23
C LYS A 131 -28.25 25.27 -13.33
N ARG A 132 -28.74 25.62 -14.52
CA ARG A 132 -29.54 26.84 -14.70
C ARG A 132 -30.75 26.77 -13.76
N PRO A 133 -30.96 27.74 -12.86
CA PRO A 133 -32.20 27.79 -12.08
C PRO A 133 -33.37 28.02 -13.03
N VAL A 134 -34.46 27.29 -12.80
CA VAL A 134 -35.71 27.33 -13.58
C VAL A 134 -36.35 28.71 -13.49
#